data_AF-A0A067SCN9-F1
#
_entry.id   AF-A0A067SCN9-F1
#
_cell.length_a   1.000
_cell.length_b   1.000
_cell.length_c   1.000
_cell.angle_alpha   90.00
_cell.angle_beta   90.00
_cell.angle_gamma   90.00
#
_symmetry.space_group_name_H-M   'P 1'
#
loop_
_entity.id
_entity.type
_entity.pdbx_description
1 polymer ?
#
loop_
_entity_poly.entity_id
_entity_poly.type
_entity_poly.pdbx_seq_one_letter_code
_entity_poly.pdbx_strand_id
1 'polypeptide(L)'
;MDSDFQPAIIDQPVPSLPGFGYVVLSYPQEATFKAIGRHFSLSYLPSTLANTPYNEISTIRICLWLGQGPQEIETNVFLIWPGYGILSFGELFSRQKSSVVNLINDTGTFTDIAPNEIARDLLYINRHPCLLFIWWNGPPNSVVSEATKLSLRTLVLAMVTSLVKDLLGTEPELEGDAIQSPMIQRWYLAMLESLRSVPKDQFIFDPTRVAHGIITHLGKSLMDNHQFDIRRRPMLYIPMAFIRVWAEQLETRASNEGGLDSILQEIVS
;
A
#
# COMPACT_ATOMS: atom_id res chain seq x y z
N MET A 1 28.99 -29.95 40.26
CA MET A 1 28.69 -28.50 40.40
C MET A 1 28.97 -27.87 39.05
N ASP A 2 28.24 -28.23 38.00
CA ASP A 2 26.80 -27.98 37.79
C ASP A 2 26.46 -26.51 37.97
N SER A 3 26.41 -25.76 36.87
CA SER A 3 25.13 -25.39 36.25
C SER A 3 25.38 -24.38 35.12
N ASP A 4 24.93 -24.79 33.94
CA ASP A 4 24.75 -23.96 32.77
C ASP A 4 23.84 -22.77 33.07
N PHE A 5 24.16 -21.61 32.50
CA PHE A 5 23.14 -20.65 32.06
C PHE A 5 23.48 -20.23 30.64
N GLN A 6 22.87 -20.97 29.70
CA GLN A 6 22.73 -20.59 28.30
C GLN A 6 21.98 -19.25 28.18
N PRO A 7 22.21 -18.49 27.09
CA PRO A 7 21.50 -17.24 26.86
C PRO A 7 20.00 -17.55 26.77
N ALA A 8 19.19 -16.74 27.44
CA ALA A 8 17.77 -16.68 27.13
C ALA A 8 17.63 -16.08 25.73
N ILE A 9 17.77 -16.93 24.71
CA ILE A 9 17.13 -16.75 23.43
C ILE A 9 15.65 -16.71 23.78
N ILE A 10 15.10 -15.51 23.87
CA ILE A 10 13.66 -15.34 23.79
C ILE A 10 13.34 -15.80 22.39
N ASP A 11 12.86 -17.04 22.27
CA ASP A 11 12.15 -17.53 21.10
C ASP A 11 10.98 -16.57 20.87
N GLN A 12 11.22 -15.50 20.12
CA GLN A 12 10.15 -14.82 19.42
C GLN A 12 9.57 -15.90 18.49
N PRO A 13 8.27 -16.22 18.59
CA PRO A 13 7.69 -17.19 17.69
C PRO A 13 7.96 -16.71 16.27
N VAL A 14 8.72 -17.52 15.53
CA VAL A 14 8.93 -17.39 14.10
C VAL A 14 7.54 -17.20 13.48
N PRO A 15 7.29 -16.15 12.68
CA PRO A 15 6.03 -16.02 11.97
C PRO A 15 6.03 -17.02 10.80
N SER A 16 5.92 -18.31 11.12
CA SER A 16 5.75 -19.38 10.15
C SER A 16 4.32 -19.90 10.28
N LEU A 17 3.59 -19.80 9.17
CA LEU A 17 2.20 -20.22 8.93
C LEU A 17 1.19 -19.12 9.25
N PRO A 18 0.57 -18.50 8.23
CA PRO A 18 -0.64 -17.74 8.47
C PRO A 18 -1.66 -18.69 9.06
N GLY A 19 -2.38 -18.24 10.10
CA GLY A 19 -3.53 -18.97 10.65
C GLY A 19 -4.70 -19.10 9.67
N PHE A 20 -4.45 -19.08 8.36
CA PHE A 20 -5.42 -19.18 7.28
C PHE A 20 -4.74 -19.72 6.01
N GLY A 21 -5.55 -20.31 5.13
CA GLY A 21 -5.11 -20.89 3.87
C GLY A 21 -6.22 -20.82 2.82
N TYR A 22 -5.85 -20.99 1.55
CA TYR A 22 -6.81 -21.12 0.47
C TYR A 22 -6.29 -22.00 -0.66
N VAL A 23 -7.23 -22.47 -1.49
CA VAL A 23 -6.95 -23.08 -2.78
C VAL A 23 -7.99 -22.62 -3.79
N VAL A 24 -7.54 -22.21 -4.98
CA VAL A 24 -8.41 -21.99 -6.13
C VAL A 24 -8.56 -23.33 -6.84
N LEU A 25 -9.76 -23.91 -6.85
CA LEU A 25 -9.95 -25.30 -7.28
C LEU A 25 -9.58 -25.53 -8.75
N SER A 26 -9.84 -24.56 -9.61
CA SER A 26 -9.48 -24.60 -11.03
C SER A 26 -8.00 -24.33 -11.30
N TYR A 27 -7.28 -23.75 -10.33
CA TYR A 27 -5.88 -23.31 -10.47
C TYR A 27 -5.12 -23.57 -9.16
N PRO A 28 -4.88 -24.83 -8.79
CA PRO A 28 -4.19 -25.15 -7.54
C PRO A 28 -2.78 -24.56 -7.56
N GLN A 29 -2.44 -23.82 -6.51
CA GLN A 29 -1.13 -23.22 -6.31
C GLN A 29 -0.75 -23.29 -4.83
N GLU A 30 0.55 -23.13 -4.55
CA GLU A 30 1.00 -22.91 -3.19
C GLU A 30 0.62 -21.47 -2.76
N ALA A 31 -0.17 -21.37 -1.71
CA ALA A 31 -0.60 -20.08 -1.18
C ALA A 31 0.60 -19.37 -0.50
N THR A 32 0.93 -18.17 -0.97
CA THR A 32 1.99 -17.33 -0.38
C THR A 32 1.36 -16.20 0.41
N PHE A 33 1.93 -15.84 1.55
CA PHE A 33 1.36 -14.83 2.42
C PHE A 33 2.39 -13.80 2.81
N LYS A 34 2.03 -12.53 2.61
CA LYS A 34 2.80 -11.37 3.02
C LYS A 34 2.05 -10.68 4.14
N ALA A 35 2.69 -10.50 5.30
CA ALA A 35 2.14 -9.66 6.36
C ALA A 35 2.27 -8.18 5.97
N ILE A 36 1.24 -7.38 6.25
CA ILE A 36 1.22 -5.94 6.04
C ILE A 36 0.77 -5.33 7.38
N GLY A 37 1.73 -4.79 8.13
CA GLY A 37 1.46 -4.36 9.50
C GLY A 37 1.06 -5.54 10.41
N ARG A 38 0.18 -5.27 11.37
CA ARG A 38 -0.28 -6.21 12.39
C ARG A 38 -1.58 -6.91 12.01
N HIS A 39 -2.48 -6.17 11.36
CA HIS A 39 -3.85 -6.60 11.10
C HIS A 39 -4.07 -7.17 9.69
N PHE A 40 -3.13 -7.01 8.76
CA PHE A 40 -3.37 -7.36 7.36
C PHE A 40 -2.41 -8.44 6.88
N SER A 41 -2.94 -9.32 6.04
CA SER A 41 -2.11 -10.21 5.25
C SER A 41 -2.65 -10.35 3.84
N LEU A 42 -1.73 -10.42 2.88
CA LEU A 42 -2.00 -10.45 1.46
C LEU A 42 -1.51 -11.76 0.87
N SER A 43 -2.33 -12.34 -0.01
CA SER A 43 -1.90 -13.42 -0.90
C SER A 43 -2.27 -13.13 -2.33
N TYR A 44 -1.32 -13.27 -3.25
CA TYR A 44 -1.59 -13.13 -4.68
C TYR A 44 -2.16 -14.43 -5.24
N LEU A 45 -3.25 -14.32 -5.99
CA LEU A 45 -3.84 -15.41 -6.74
C LEU A 45 -2.99 -15.74 -7.99
N PRO A 46 -3.21 -16.90 -8.64
CA PRO A 46 -2.46 -17.26 -9.83
C PRO A 46 -2.51 -16.16 -10.88
N SER A 47 -1.36 -15.82 -11.47
CA SER A 47 -1.28 -14.76 -12.49
C SER A 47 -2.15 -15.05 -13.73
N THR A 48 -2.47 -16.33 -13.98
CA THR A 48 -3.40 -16.77 -15.02
C THR A 48 -4.81 -16.23 -14.83
N LEU A 49 -5.23 -15.94 -13.60
CA LEU A 49 -6.53 -15.36 -13.31
C LEU A 49 -6.63 -13.89 -13.70
N ALA A 50 -5.52 -13.16 -13.83
CA ALA A 50 -5.56 -11.72 -14.08
C ALA A 50 -6.31 -11.35 -15.37
N ASN A 51 -6.32 -12.24 -16.36
CA ASN A 51 -6.96 -12.03 -17.67
C ASN A 51 -8.27 -12.80 -17.84
N THR A 52 -8.84 -13.38 -16.78
CA THR A 52 -10.07 -14.15 -16.89
C THR A 52 -11.25 -13.24 -17.24
N PRO A 53 -11.98 -13.51 -18.34
CA PRO A 53 -13.17 -12.75 -18.72
C PRO A 53 -14.26 -12.81 -17.65
N TYR A 54 -15.04 -11.73 -17.50
CA TYR A 54 -16.05 -11.59 -16.45
C TYR A 54 -17.06 -12.75 -16.40
N ASN A 55 -17.49 -13.25 -17.55
CA ASN A 55 -18.43 -14.37 -17.67
C ASN A 55 -17.86 -15.70 -17.16
N GLU A 56 -16.54 -15.86 -17.13
CA GLU A 56 -15.87 -17.07 -16.64
C GLU A 56 -15.61 -17.02 -15.13
N ILE A 57 -15.60 -15.82 -14.53
CA ILE A 57 -15.32 -15.64 -13.10
C ILE A 57 -16.33 -16.41 -12.23
N SER A 58 -17.60 -16.46 -12.64
CA SER A 58 -18.66 -17.17 -11.89
C SER A 58 -18.45 -18.68 -11.74
N THR A 59 -17.54 -19.25 -12.55
CA THR A 59 -17.17 -20.67 -12.49
C THR A 59 -16.03 -20.96 -11.51
N ILE A 60 -15.35 -19.91 -11.04
CA ILE A 60 -14.21 -20.04 -10.13
C ILE A 60 -14.71 -20.36 -8.73
N ARG A 61 -14.07 -21.35 -8.12
CA ARG A 61 -14.31 -21.77 -6.74
C ARG A 61 -13.05 -21.63 -5.91
N ILE A 62 -13.19 -20.99 -4.76
CA ILE A 62 -12.09 -20.82 -3.81
C ILE A 62 -12.50 -21.47 -2.50
N CYS A 63 -11.70 -22.43 -2.05
CA CYS A 63 -11.81 -22.97 -0.71
C CYS A 63 -10.90 -22.14 0.19
N LEU A 64 -11.43 -21.69 1.33
CA LEU A 64 -10.74 -20.89 2.33
C LEU A 64 -10.81 -21.63 3.67
N TRP A 65 -9.78 -21.54 4.48
CA TRP A 65 -9.82 -22.07 5.84
C TRP A 65 -8.97 -21.26 6.81
N LEU A 66 -9.30 -21.36 8.09
CA LEU A 66 -8.47 -20.95 9.22
C LEU A 66 -7.60 -22.13 9.65
N GLY A 67 -6.31 -21.86 9.79
CA GLY A 67 -5.32 -22.76 10.35
C GLY A 67 -5.44 -22.89 11.88
N GLN A 68 -4.43 -23.51 12.49
CA GLN A 68 -4.36 -23.62 13.94
C GLN A 68 -3.90 -22.27 14.53
N GLY A 69 -4.80 -21.56 15.19
CA GLY A 69 -4.55 -20.25 15.81
C GLY A 69 -5.53 -19.97 16.94
N PRO A 70 -5.40 -18.83 17.65
CA PRO A 70 -6.29 -18.47 18.76
C PRO A 70 -7.74 -18.48 18.30
N GLN A 71 -8.60 -19.20 19.02
CA GLN A 71 -9.97 -19.54 18.60
C GLN A 71 -10.97 -18.38 18.64
N GLU A 72 -10.53 -17.16 18.91
CA GLU A 72 -11.39 -15.98 19.08
C GLU A 72 -11.22 -14.94 17.98
N ILE A 73 -10.35 -15.19 16.99
CA ILE A 73 -10.04 -14.21 15.95
C ILE A 73 -11.08 -14.29 14.83
N GLU A 74 -11.77 -13.19 14.60
CA GLU A 74 -12.60 -12.95 13.43
C GLU A 74 -11.70 -12.45 12.29
N THR A 75 -11.73 -13.17 11.16
CA THR A 75 -10.98 -12.82 9.97
C THR A 75 -11.93 -12.51 8.84
N ASN A 76 -11.92 -11.27 8.37
CA ASN A 76 -12.61 -10.89 7.16
C ASN A 76 -11.72 -11.12 5.94
N VAL A 77 -12.28 -11.74 4.90
CA VAL A 77 -11.55 -12.05 3.68
C VAL A 77 -12.18 -11.30 2.50
N PHE A 78 -11.34 -10.55 1.80
CA PHE A 78 -11.74 -9.81 0.60
C PHE A 78 -10.92 -10.28 -0.59
N LEU A 79 -11.58 -10.50 -1.72
CA LEU A 79 -10.95 -10.63 -3.02
C LEU A 79 -10.87 -9.25 -3.67
N ILE A 80 -9.66 -8.85 -4.03
CA ILE A 80 -9.39 -7.62 -4.73
C ILE A 80 -8.96 -8.01 -6.14
N TRP A 81 -9.74 -7.59 -7.13
CA TRP A 81 -9.50 -7.93 -8.52
C TRP A 81 -9.37 -6.66 -9.36
N PRO A 82 -8.13 -6.27 -9.71
CA PRO A 82 -7.88 -5.09 -10.54
C PRO A 82 -8.69 -5.14 -11.84
N GLY A 83 -9.42 -4.06 -12.13
CA GLY A 83 -10.29 -3.95 -13.31
C GLY A 83 -11.74 -4.45 -13.13
N TYR A 84 -12.05 -5.18 -12.06
CA TYR A 84 -13.42 -5.58 -11.72
C TYR A 84 -13.93 -4.99 -10.40
N GLY A 85 -13.08 -4.90 -9.38
CA GLY A 85 -13.45 -4.35 -8.07
C GLY A 85 -13.14 -5.31 -6.93
N ILE A 86 -13.96 -5.25 -5.87
CA ILE A 86 -13.77 -5.99 -4.62
C ILE A 86 -14.96 -6.92 -4.40
N LEU A 87 -14.70 -8.14 -3.92
CA LEU A 87 -15.71 -9.06 -3.40
C LEU A 87 -15.42 -9.38 -1.93
N SER A 88 -16.45 -9.35 -1.09
CA SER A 88 -16.36 -9.84 0.29
C SER A 88 -16.70 -11.32 0.32
N PHE A 89 -15.84 -12.13 0.93
CA PHE A 89 -16.09 -13.55 1.20
C PHE A 89 -16.71 -13.76 2.58
N GLY A 90 -16.89 -12.68 3.33
CA GLY A 90 -17.40 -12.70 4.69
C GLY A 90 -16.34 -13.10 5.72
N GLU A 91 -16.83 -13.52 6.88
CA GLU A 91 -16.04 -13.79 8.08
C GLU A 91 -15.72 -15.28 8.21
N LEU A 92 -14.44 -15.57 8.45
CA LEU A 92 -14.01 -16.84 9.00
C LEU A 92 -13.75 -16.66 10.50
N PHE A 93 -14.31 -17.58 11.30
CA PHE A 93 -14.20 -17.57 12.75
C PHE A 93 -14.22 -19.01 13.28
N SER A 94 -14.03 -19.21 14.59
CA SER A 94 -13.82 -20.56 15.15
C SER A 94 -14.95 -21.56 14.95
N ARG A 95 -16.20 -21.10 14.80
CA ARG A 95 -17.35 -21.98 14.51
C ARG A 95 -17.48 -22.30 13.02
N GLN A 96 -16.90 -21.48 12.14
CA GLN A 96 -16.87 -21.68 10.69
C GLN A 96 -15.42 -21.52 10.20
N LYS A 97 -14.62 -22.55 10.46
CA LYS A 97 -13.18 -22.54 10.14
C LYS A 97 -12.89 -22.69 8.66
N SER A 98 -13.86 -23.02 7.83
CA SER A 98 -13.65 -23.19 6.40
C SER A 98 -14.91 -22.85 5.62
N SER A 99 -14.72 -22.35 4.40
CA SER A 99 -15.79 -22.03 3.47
C SER A 99 -15.35 -22.38 2.05
N VAL A 100 -16.31 -22.77 1.22
CA VAL A 100 -16.13 -22.87 -0.23
C VAL A 100 -16.96 -21.77 -0.84
N VAL A 101 -16.32 -20.89 -1.61
CA VAL A 101 -16.96 -19.72 -2.22
C VAL A 101 -16.95 -19.89 -3.73
N ASN A 102 -18.14 -19.91 -4.34
CA ASN A 102 -18.32 -19.72 -5.76
C ASN A 102 -18.34 -18.21 -6.03
N LEU A 103 -17.36 -17.71 -6.80
CA LEU A 103 -17.29 -16.28 -7.09
C LEU A 103 -18.56 -15.82 -7.81
N ILE A 104 -19.01 -14.61 -7.50
CA ILE A 104 -20.24 -13.98 -8.02
C ILE A 104 -21.53 -14.63 -7.51
N ASN A 105 -21.64 -15.95 -7.61
CA ASN A 105 -22.85 -16.69 -7.21
C ASN A 105 -23.10 -16.60 -5.70
N ASP A 106 -22.05 -16.74 -4.88
CA ASP A 106 -22.18 -16.70 -3.42
C ASP A 106 -21.92 -15.29 -2.85
N THR A 107 -21.17 -14.46 -3.57
CA THR A 107 -20.68 -13.15 -3.10
C THR A 107 -21.45 -11.96 -3.67
N GLY A 108 -22.28 -12.17 -4.69
CA GLY A 108 -22.89 -11.09 -5.46
C GLY A 108 -21.91 -10.43 -6.43
N THR A 109 -22.18 -9.19 -6.83
CA THR A 109 -21.37 -8.45 -7.79
C THR A 109 -20.16 -7.78 -7.15
N PHE A 110 -19.14 -7.50 -7.95
CA PHE A 110 -18.02 -6.66 -7.52
C PHE A 110 -18.51 -5.27 -7.11
N THR A 111 -17.83 -4.68 -6.13
CA THR A 111 -18.02 -3.31 -5.67
C THR A 111 -16.72 -2.53 -5.74
N ASP A 112 -16.80 -1.25 -6.09
CA ASP A 112 -15.67 -0.32 -6.04
C ASP A 112 -15.51 0.31 -4.65
N ILE A 113 -16.44 0.03 -3.72
CA ILE A 113 -16.40 0.55 -2.36
C ILE A 113 -15.43 -0.29 -1.54
N ALA A 114 -14.24 0.25 -1.33
CA ALA A 114 -13.21 -0.40 -0.53
C ALA A 114 -13.54 -0.37 0.98
N PRO A 115 -13.39 -1.49 1.72
CA PRO A 115 -13.64 -1.55 3.16
C PRO A 115 -12.63 -0.74 3.99
N ASN A 116 -11.46 -0.41 3.43
CA ASN A 116 -10.44 0.45 4.02
C ASN A 116 -9.43 0.90 2.95
N GLU A 117 -8.50 1.77 3.36
CA GLU A 117 -7.46 2.31 2.49
C GLU A 117 -6.53 1.24 1.88
N ILE A 118 -6.26 0.14 2.59
CA ILE A 118 -5.41 -0.94 2.09
C ILE A 118 -6.06 -1.65 0.91
N ALA A 119 -7.34 -1.99 1.04
CA ALA A 119 -8.10 -2.60 -0.05
C ALA A 119 -8.22 -1.66 -1.25
N ARG A 120 -8.41 -0.35 -0.99
CA ARG A 120 -8.43 0.69 -2.02
C ARG A 120 -7.10 0.77 -2.77
N ASP A 121 -6.00 0.88 -2.03
CA ASP A 121 -4.65 0.95 -2.61
C ASP A 121 -4.35 -0.30 -3.44
N LEU A 122 -4.65 -1.49 -2.92
CA LEU A 122 -4.47 -2.76 -3.62
C LEU A 122 -5.26 -2.80 -4.93
N LEU A 123 -6.48 -2.25 -4.98
CA LEU A 123 -7.28 -2.16 -6.20
C LEU A 123 -6.61 -1.26 -7.24
N TYR A 124 -5.94 -0.19 -6.81
CA TYR A 124 -5.26 0.77 -7.69
C TYR A 124 -3.88 0.32 -8.16
N ILE A 125 -3.09 -0.30 -7.29
CA ILE A 125 -1.66 -0.57 -7.54
C ILE A 125 -1.39 -2.00 -8.03
N ASN A 126 -2.23 -2.97 -7.68
CA ASN A 126 -1.96 -4.35 -8.06
C ASN A 126 -2.29 -4.60 -9.52
N ARG A 127 -1.49 -5.48 -10.12
CA ARG A 127 -1.72 -6.01 -11.47
C ARG A 127 -2.40 -7.38 -11.47
N HIS A 128 -2.39 -8.06 -10.32
CA HIS A 128 -2.89 -9.41 -10.17
C HIS A 128 -3.97 -9.47 -9.09
N PRO A 129 -5.00 -10.32 -9.26
CA PRO A 129 -5.98 -10.56 -8.22
C PRO A 129 -5.31 -11.05 -6.94
N CYS A 130 -5.83 -10.63 -5.79
CA CYS A 130 -5.27 -11.01 -4.50
C CYS A 130 -6.35 -11.14 -3.43
N LEU A 131 -6.07 -11.96 -2.42
CA LEU A 131 -6.87 -12.07 -1.22
C LEU A 131 -6.24 -11.22 -0.11
N LEU A 132 -7.04 -10.31 0.43
CA LEU A 132 -6.73 -9.53 1.62
C LEU A 132 -7.44 -10.15 2.82
N PHE A 133 -6.64 -10.60 3.77
CA PHE A 133 -7.09 -11.11 5.06
C PHE A 133 -6.93 -10.01 6.10
N ILE A 134 -8.03 -9.68 6.78
CA ILE A 134 -8.07 -8.65 7.81
C ILE A 134 -8.38 -9.32 9.14
N TRP A 135 -7.39 -9.25 10.02
CA TRP A 135 -7.44 -9.78 11.37
C TRP A 135 -7.79 -8.67 12.33
N TRP A 136 -8.90 -8.80 13.04
CA TRP A 136 -9.17 -7.96 14.20
C TRP A 136 -9.28 -8.78 15.46
N ASN A 137 -8.57 -8.32 16.48
CA ASN A 137 -8.55 -8.90 17.81
C ASN A 137 -8.61 -7.72 18.79
N GLY A 138 -9.71 -6.95 18.71
CA GLY A 138 -9.84 -5.65 19.38
C GLY A 138 -10.83 -4.70 18.70
N PRO A 139 -10.90 -3.43 19.15
CA PRO A 139 -11.85 -2.46 18.60
C PRO A 139 -11.53 -2.15 17.12
N PRO A 140 -12.54 -2.05 16.23
CA PRO A 140 -12.35 -1.79 14.79
C PRO A 140 -11.47 -0.58 14.46
N ASN A 141 -11.42 0.41 15.36
CA ASN A 141 -10.63 1.62 15.20
C ASN A 141 -9.12 1.36 15.06
N SER A 142 -8.56 0.29 15.66
CA SER A 142 -7.13 0.00 15.53
C SER A 142 -6.77 -0.44 14.11
N VAL A 143 -7.63 -1.26 13.50
CA VAL A 143 -7.51 -1.72 12.11
C VAL A 143 -7.61 -0.54 11.15
N VAL A 144 -8.61 0.32 11.35
CA VAL A 144 -8.78 1.54 10.53
C VAL A 144 -7.57 2.45 10.65
N SER A 145 -7.09 2.71 11.88
CA SER A 145 -5.91 3.56 12.10
C SER A 145 -4.65 2.97 11.46
N GLU A 146 -4.44 1.66 11.56
CA GLU A 146 -3.31 1.00 10.90
C GLU A 146 -3.43 1.05 9.38
N ALA A 147 -4.61 0.79 8.81
CA ALA A 147 -4.86 0.91 7.38
C ALA A 147 -4.52 2.32 6.87
N THR A 148 -4.98 3.36 7.56
CA THR A 148 -4.65 4.74 7.19
C THR A 148 -3.15 5.00 7.22
N LYS A 149 -2.43 4.53 8.25
CA LYS A 149 -0.97 4.72 8.36
C LYS A 149 -0.19 4.02 7.26
N LEU A 150 -0.64 2.83 6.85
CA LEU A 150 0.02 2.02 5.82
C LEU A 150 -0.40 2.39 4.39
N SER A 151 -1.38 3.27 4.24
CA SER A 151 -1.88 3.68 2.93
C SER A 151 -0.86 4.46 2.10
N LEU A 152 -0.95 4.31 0.78
CA LEU A 152 -0.18 5.05 -0.21
C LEU A 152 -0.37 6.55 -0.04
N ARG A 153 -1.60 6.98 0.18
CA ARG A 153 -1.95 8.37 0.46
C ARG A 153 -1.13 8.95 1.61
N THR A 154 -1.12 8.28 2.76
CA THR A 154 -0.38 8.76 3.93
C THR A 154 1.12 8.81 3.66
N LEU A 155 1.66 7.83 2.95
CA LEU A 155 3.08 7.84 2.60
C LEU A 155 3.44 8.98 1.65
N VAL A 156 2.64 9.21 0.61
CA VAL A 156 2.85 10.31 -0.34
C VAL A 156 2.85 11.65 0.38
N LEU A 157 1.85 11.89 1.24
CA LEU A 157 1.78 13.13 2.01
C LEU A 157 3.00 13.28 2.93
N ALA A 158 3.41 12.23 3.64
CA ALA A 158 4.59 12.28 4.51
C ALA A 158 5.88 12.59 3.73
N MET A 159 6.05 12.00 2.54
CA MET A 159 7.20 12.28 1.67
C MET A 159 7.16 13.70 1.10
N VAL A 160 6.00 14.20 0.69
CA VAL A 160 5.82 15.59 0.22
C VAL A 160 6.14 16.58 1.34
N THR A 161 5.61 16.38 2.54
CA THR A 161 5.92 17.22 3.70
C THR A 161 7.42 17.18 4.02
N SER A 162 8.06 16.00 3.94
CA SER A 162 9.51 15.87 4.11
C SER A 162 10.29 16.66 3.07
N LEU A 163 9.90 16.60 1.80
CA LEU A 163 10.52 17.35 0.72
C LEU A 163 10.38 18.85 0.95
N VAL A 164 9.17 19.33 1.24
CA VAL A 164 8.90 20.75 1.48
C VAL A 164 9.70 21.27 2.66
N LYS A 165 9.78 20.49 3.74
CA LYS A 165 10.60 20.84 4.91
C LYS A 165 12.08 20.94 4.56
N ASP A 166 12.60 20.00 3.78
CA ASP A 166 14.01 20.01 3.37
C ASP A 166 14.30 21.20 2.44
N LEU A 167 13.41 21.51 1.49
CA LEU A 167 13.60 22.59 0.53
C LEU A 167 13.40 23.99 1.13
N LEU A 168 12.44 24.17 2.03
CA LEU A 168 12.09 25.48 2.59
C LEU A 168 12.67 25.75 3.98
N GLY A 169 13.14 24.69 4.67
CA GLY A 169 13.62 24.78 6.05
C GLY A 169 15.15 24.81 6.19
N THR A 170 15.92 24.60 5.13
CA THR A 170 17.38 24.42 5.25
C THR A 170 18.20 25.70 5.32
N GLU A 171 17.72 26.89 4.92
CA GLU A 171 18.55 28.09 5.02
C GLU A 171 17.73 29.35 5.37
N PRO A 172 17.73 29.81 6.63
CA PRO A 172 17.25 31.15 6.99
C PRO A 172 18.13 32.29 6.44
N GLU A 173 19.26 31.96 5.79
CA GLU A 173 20.27 32.91 5.29
C GLU A 173 20.32 33.05 3.76
N LEU A 174 19.55 32.24 3.00
CA LEU A 174 19.36 32.49 1.57
C LEU A 174 18.30 33.58 1.42
N GLU A 175 18.74 34.82 1.20
CA GLU A 175 17.90 36.00 0.89
C GLU A 175 17.10 35.89 -0.43
N GLY A 176 16.82 34.69 -0.93
CA GLY A 176 16.15 34.45 -2.21
C GLY A 176 14.82 33.71 -2.08
N ASP A 177 13.80 34.16 -2.83
CA ASP A 177 12.50 33.50 -2.98
C ASP A 177 12.55 32.23 -3.87
N ALA A 178 13.73 31.61 -4.01
CA ALA A 178 13.94 30.47 -4.90
C ALA A 178 14.89 29.42 -4.34
N ILE A 179 14.58 28.16 -4.59
CA ILE A 179 15.42 26.99 -4.28
C ILE A 179 16.24 26.58 -5.50
N GLN A 180 17.39 25.96 -5.28
CA GLN A 180 18.19 25.41 -6.37
C GLN A 180 17.78 23.96 -6.65
N SER A 181 17.62 23.59 -7.92
CA SER A 181 17.23 22.24 -8.33
C SER A 181 18.10 21.09 -7.78
N PRO A 182 19.42 21.25 -7.51
CA PRO A 182 20.21 20.21 -6.86
C PRO A 182 19.73 19.85 -5.43
N MET A 183 18.98 20.71 -4.76
CA MET A 183 18.40 20.39 -3.45
C MET A 183 17.36 19.28 -3.54
N ILE A 184 16.58 19.21 -4.62
CA ILE A 184 15.62 18.12 -4.86
C ILE A 184 16.37 16.79 -5.01
N GLN A 185 17.50 16.81 -5.73
CA GLN A 185 18.36 15.63 -5.87
C GLN A 185 18.95 15.20 -4.53
N ARG A 186 19.40 16.15 -3.70
CA ARG A 186 19.92 15.88 -2.36
C ARG A 186 18.86 15.19 -1.49
N TRP A 187 17.65 15.74 -1.45
CA TRP A 187 16.52 15.13 -0.75
C TRP A 187 16.25 13.72 -1.25
N TYR A 188 16.20 13.52 -2.57
CA TYR A 188 15.90 12.22 -3.16
C TYR A 188 16.91 11.15 -2.74
N LEU A 189 18.20 11.46 -2.82
CA LEU A 189 19.27 10.53 -2.43
C LEU A 189 19.21 10.21 -0.94
N ALA A 190 18.95 11.22 -0.09
CA ALA A 190 18.78 11.02 1.35
C ALA A 190 17.55 10.14 1.67
N MET A 191 16.43 10.35 0.95
CA MET A 191 15.23 9.55 1.07
C MET A 191 15.44 8.10 0.62
N LEU A 192 16.14 7.88 -0.49
CA LEU A 192 16.47 6.52 -0.94
C LEU A 192 17.35 5.78 0.06
N GLU A 193 18.32 6.46 0.68
CA GLU A 193 19.17 5.86 1.71
C GLU A 193 18.36 5.49 2.96
N SER A 194 17.45 6.37 3.41
CA SER A 194 16.58 6.08 4.55
C SER A 194 15.66 4.88 4.28
N LEU A 195 15.10 4.78 3.08
CA LEU A 195 14.22 3.67 2.68
C LEU A 195 14.94 2.32 2.60
N ARG A 196 16.26 2.28 2.40
CA ARG A 196 17.03 1.01 2.43
C ARG A 196 17.02 0.34 3.80
N SER A 197 16.87 1.13 4.86
CA SER A 197 16.82 0.62 6.24
C SER A 197 15.44 0.08 6.64
N VAL A 198 14.41 0.34 5.84
CA VAL A 198 13.04 -0.09 6.13
C VAL A 198 12.79 -1.47 5.52
N PRO A 199 12.26 -2.45 6.27
CA PRO A 199 11.92 -3.75 5.71
C PRO A 199 10.91 -3.64 4.57
N LYS A 200 11.24 -4.19 3.40
CA LYS A 200 10.41 -4.16 2.18
C LYS A 200 9.01 -4.76 2.38
N ASP A 201 8.87 -5.60 3.40
CA ASP A 201 7.63 -6.31 3.68
C ASP A 201 6.58 -5.43 4.39
N GLN A 202 6.98 -4.27 4.91
CA GLN A 202 6.06 -3.35 5.60
C GLN A 202 5.10 -2.62 4.66
N PHE A 203 5.46 -2.45 3.39
CA PHE A 203 4.67 -1.70 2.43
C PHE A 203 4.03 -2.61 1.38
N ILE A 204 2.85 -2.21 0.94
CA ILE A 204 2.12 -2.90 -0.13
C ILE A 204 2.76 -2.63 -1.50
N PHE A 205 3.43 -1.49 -1.63
CA PHE A 205 4.08 -1.01 -2.84
C PHE A 205 5.55 -0.67 -2.55
N ASP A 206 6.32 -0.44 -3.61
CA ASP A 206 7.72 -0.03 -3.49
C ASP A 206 7.83 1.46 -3.13
N PRO A 207 8.26 1.83 -1.91
CA PRO A 207 8.33 3.23 -1.49
C PRO A 207 9.36 4.04 -2.31
N THR A 208 10.34 3.38 -2.94
CA THR A 208 11.31 4.09 -3.80
C THR A 208 10.68 4.58 -5.10
N ARG A 209 9.68 3.86 -5.62
CA ARG A 209 8.87 4.29 -6.76
C ARG A 209 8.02 5.50 -6.41
N VAL A 210 7.44 5.52 -5.21
CA VAL A 210 6.67 6.67 -4.72
C VAL A 210 7.55 7.92 -4.66
N ALA A 211 8.75 7.82 -4.07
CA ALA A 211 9.69 8.94 -4.02
C ALA A 211 10.06 9.45 -5.42
N HIS A 212 10.28 8.54 -6.38
CA HIS A 212 10.54 8.90 -7.78
C HIS A 212 9.34 9.59 -8.45
N GLY A 213 8.13 9.06 -8.24
CA GLY A 213 6.90 9.61 -8.77
C GLY A 213 6.60 11.01 -8.27
N ILE A 214 6.86 11.30 -6.99
CA ILE A 214 6.72 12.64 -6.41
C ILE A 214 7.60 13.65 -7.15
N ILE A 215 8.86 13.31 -7.42
CA ILE A 215 9.79 14.20 -8.15
C ILE A 215 9.35 14.37 -9.60
N THR A 216 8.90 13.30 -10.24
CA THR A 216 8.41 13.34 -11.62
C THR A 216 7.17 14.22 -11.73
N HIS A 217 6.23 14.08 -10.80
CA HIS A 217 5.01 14.90 -10.73
C HIS A 217 5.34 16.38 -10.44
N LEU A 218 6.24 16.66 -9.49
CA LEU A 218 6.76 18.02 -9.26
C LEU A 218 7.36 18.61 -10.53
N GLY A 219 8.16 17.81 -11.24
CA GLY A 219 8.82 18.21 -12.45
C GLY A 219 7.88 18.50 -13.62
N LYS A 220 6.85 17.68 -13.77
CA LYS A 220 5.76 17.93 -14.73
C LYS A 220 4.98 19.18 -14.36
N SER A 221 4.65 19.36 -13.09
CA SER A 221 3.95 20.56 -12.60
C SER A 221 4.74 21.85 -12.87
N LEU A 222 6.08 21.80 -12.78
CA LEU A 222 6.97 22.92 -13.14
C LEU A 222 6.92 23.24 -14.64
N MET A 223 6.94 22.19 -15.47
CA MET A 223 6.82 22.34 -16.92
C MET A 223 5.48 22.94 -17.31
N ASP A 224 4.38 22.39 -16.79
CA ASP A 224 3.03 22.75 -17.23
C ASP A 224 2.66 24.18 -16.82
N ASN A 225 3.04 24.60 -15.60
CA ASN A 225 2.67 25.91 -15.07
C ASN A 225 3.64 27.03 -15.45
N HIS A 226 4.92 26.70 -15.69
CA HIS A 226 5.97 27.71 -15.86
C HIS A 226 6.84 27.50 -17.11
N GLN A 227 6.58 26.47 -17.93
CA GLN A 227 7.40 26.08 -19.08
C GLN A 227 8.89 25.84 -18.72
N PHE A 228 9.14 25.48 -17.46
CA PHE A 228 10.49 25.24 -16.96
C PHE A 228 10.92 23.79 -17.25
N ASP A 229 11.77 23.61 -18.26
CA ASP A 229 12.36 22.31 -18.57
C ASP A 229 13.61 22.02 -17.73
N ILE A 230 13.40 21.28 -16.64
CA ILE A 230 14.44 20.72 -15.75
C ILE A 230 15.44 19.83 -16.48
N ARG A 231 15.11 19.29 -17.66
CA ARG A 231 16.01 18.43 -18.44
C ARG A 231 16.94 19.22 -19.37
N ARG A 232 16.65 20.49 -19.63
CA ARG A 232 17.43 21.34 -20.56
C ARG A 232 18.50 22.18 -19.88
N ARG A 233 18.48 22.31 -18.54
CA ARG A 233 19.43 23.15 -17.80
C ARG A 233 20.05 22.40 -16.63
N PRO A 234 21.37 22.50 -16.42
CA PRO A 234 22.07 21.80 -15.33
C PRO A 234 21.74 22.34 -13.94
N MET A 235 21.23 23.58 -13.87
CA MET A 235 20.82 24.22 -12.63
C MET A 235 19.61 25.10 -12.91
N LEU A 236 18.57 24.96 -12.08
CA LEU A 236 17.37 25.78 -12.12
C LEU A 236 17.09 26.38 -10.74
N TYR A 237 16.60 27.62 -10.76
CA TYR A 237 16.02 28.26 -9.59
C TYR A 237 14.50 28.08 -9.65
N ILE A 238 13.94 27.40 -8.66
CA ILE A 238 12.52 27.11 -8.56
C ILE A 238 11.93 28.05 -7.51
N PRO A 239 10.88 28.83 -7.82
CA PRO A 239 10.27 29.71 -6.83
C PRO A 239 9.75 28.94 -5.61
N MET A 240 10.05 29.41 -4.40
CA MET A 240 9.55 28.81 -3.15
C MET A 240 8.02 28.84 -3.08
N ALA A 241 7.40 29.92 -3.58
CA ALA A 241 5.95 30.05 -3.65
C ALA A 241 5.32 28.92 -4.48
N PHE A 242 5.96 28.51 -5.58
CA PHE A 242 5.49 27.39 -6.38
C PHE A 242 5.49 26.09 -5.58
N ILE A 243 6.57 25.80 -4.83
CA ILE A 243 6.66 24.58 -4.00
C ILE A 243 5.56 24.53 -2.94
N ARG A 244 5.28 25.67 -2.29
CA ARG A 244 4.20 25.78 -1.29
C ARG A 244 2.84 25.49 -1.92
N VAL A 245 2.51 26.17 -3.02
CA VAL A 245 1.24 25.99 -3.73
C VAL A 245 1.08 24.56 -4.24
N TRP A 246 2.14 23.97 -4.79
CA TRP A 246 2.14 22.58 -5.25
C TRP A 246 1.85 21.60 -4.10
N ALA A 247 2.49 21.78 -2.94
CA ALA A 247 2.26 20.93 -1.77
C ALA A 247 0.84 21.10 -1.19
N GLU A 248 0.37 22.34 -1.06
CA GLU A 248 -1.00 22.64 -0.64
C GLU A 248 -2.04 22.04 -1.58
N GLN A 249 -1.79 22.01 -2.89
CA GLN A 249 -2.67 21.36 -3.85
C GLN A 249 -2.75 19.85 -3.63
N LEU A 250 -1.63 19.19 -3.29
CA LEU A 250 -1.61 17.77 -2.95
C LEU A 250 -2.36 17.48 -1.64
N GLU A 251 -2.17 18.31 -0.61
CA GLU A 251 -2.86 18.18 0.68
C GLU A 251 -4.38 18.47 0.57
N THR A 252 -4.75 19.50 -0.17
CA THR A 252 -6.15 19.89 -0.39
C THR A 252 -6.89 18.82 -1.20
N ARG A 253 -6.25 18.28 -2.25
CA ARG A 253 -6.81 17.18 -3.04
C ARG A 253 -6.86 15.88 -2.26
N ALA A 254 -5.99 15.66 -1.28
CA ALA A 254 -6.14 14.57 -0.34
C ALA A 254 -7.46 14.70 0.45
N SER A 255 -7.79 15.91 0.90
CA SER A 255 -9.00 16.16 1.69
C SER A 255 -10.31 15.99 0.91
N ASN A 256 -10.26 15.97 -0.42
CA ASN A 256 -11.42 15.74 -1.29
C ASN A 256 -11.44 14.29 -1.81
N GLU A 257 -12.48 13.52 -1.47
CA GLU A 257 -12.66 12.15 -1.96
C GLU A 257 -12.60 12.10 -3.50
N GLY A 258 -11.75 11.23 -4.05
CA GLY A 258 -11.54 11.02 -5.49
C GLY A 258 -10.54 11.97 -6.18
N GLY A 259 -10.21 13.12 -5.57
CA GLY A 259 -9.27 14.10 -6.16
C GLY A 259 -7.81 13.65 -6.15
N LEU A 260 -7.41 12.95 -5.08
CA LEU A 260 -6.05 12.44 -4.92
C LEU A 260 -5.79 11.16 -5.73
N ASP A 261 -6.81 10.36 -6.01
CA ASP A 261 -6.65 9.04 -6.65
C ASP A 261 -5.97 9.14 -8.02
N SER A 262 -6.31 10.16 -8.81
CA SER A 262 -5.66 10.44 -10.10
C SER A 262 -4.16 10.79 -9.97
N ILE A 263 -3.79 11.52 -8.92
CA ILE A 263 -2.40 11.90 -8.65
C ILE A 263 -1.63 10.72 -8.08
N LEU A 264 -2.24 9.93 -7.21
CA LEU A 264 -1.60 8.71 -6.70
C LEU A 264 -1.31 7.75 -7.84
N GLN A 265 -2.23 7.60 -8.79
CA GLN A 265 -2.00 6.83 -10.01
C GLN A 265 -0.82 7.38 -10.81
N GLU A 266 -0.74 8.70 -11.02
CA GLU A 266 0.39 9.32 -11.71
C GLU A 266 1.73 9.15 -10.98
N ILE A 267 1.71 9.15 -9.64
CA ILE A 267 2.92 8.96 -8.82
C ILE A 267 3.39 7.50 -8.86
N VAL A 268 2.51 6.52 -9.05
CA VAL A 268 2.87 5.10 -9.05
C VAL A 268 2.97 4.47 -10.45
N SER A 269 2.53 5.18 -11.51
CA SER A 269 2.63 4.77 -12.92
C SER A 269 4.05 4.89 -13.47
#